data_AF-A0A0L0CAG7-F1
#
_entry.id   AF-A0A0L0CAG7-F1
#
_cell.length_a   1.000
_cell.length_b   1.000
_cell.length_c   1.000
_cell.angle_alpha   90.00
_cell.angle_beta   90.00
_cell.angle_gamma   90.00
#
_symmetry.space_group_name_H-M   'P 1'
#
loop_
_entity.id
_entity.type
_entity.pdbx_description
1 polymer ?
#
loop_
_entity_poly.entity_id
_entity_poly.type
_entity_poly.pdbx_seq_one_letter_code
_entity_poly.pdbx_strand_id
1 'polypeptide(L)'
;MVPILIATYAIMMHTMATTTATSANIVKRSYSDQSVHGYMTERTCWWNEVCKEEFQNQFRCKCPQFSYCRSPGRYYNAYCSMTDTGYIWTQPTWDWGPQAFPNI
;
A
#
# COMPACT_ATOMS: atom_id res chain seq x y z
N MET A 1 1.76 50.90 35.40
CA MET A 1 1.00 50.86 34.13
C MET A 1 1.79 50.13 33.03
N VAL A 2 3.04 50.51 32.77
CA VAL A 2 3.95 49.89 31.77
C VAL A 2 4.32 48.39 32.00
N PRO A 3 4.53 47.87 33.22
CA PRO A 3 5.03 46.49 33.39
C PRO A 3 4.00 45.41 33.06
N ILE A 4 2.70 45.74 33.17
CA ILE A 4 1.59 44.82 32.86
C ILE A 4 1.53 44.57 31.35
N LEU A 5 1.78 45.60 30.54
CA LEU A 5 1.77 45.50 29.08
C LEU A 5 2.91 44.61 28.59
N ILE A 6 4.13 44.76 29.12
CA ILE A 6 5.30 43.93 28.76
C ILE A 6 5.02 42.45 29.05
N ALA A 7 4.42 42.15 30.21
CA ALA A 7 4.06 40.78 30.58
C ALA A 7 3.04 40.17 29.59
N THR A 8 2.04 40.95 29.15
CA THR A 8 1.06 40.47 28.16
C THR A 8 1.66 40.21 26.78
N TYR A 9 2.62 41.04 26.32
CA TYR A 9 3.34 40.80 25.06
C TYR A 9 4.19 39.53 25.12
N ALA A 10 4.85 39.27 26.25
CA ALA A 10 5.66 38.06 26.43
C ALA A 10 4.79 36.78 26.41
N ILE A 11 3.60 36.81 27.03
CA ILE A 11 2.66 35.68 27.05
C ILE A 11 2.14 35.39 25.64
N MET A 12 1.77 36.43 24.88
CA MET A 12 1.27 36.30 23.50
C MET A 12 2.32 35.66 22.57
N MET A 13 3.61 35.99 22.74
CA MET A 13 4.70 35.41 21.93
C MET A 13 4.98 33.94 22.27
N HIS A 14 4.73 33.50 23.52
CA HIS A 14 4.89 32.10 23.91
C HIS A 14 3.77 31.21 23.37
N THR A 15 2.54 31.73 23.23
CA THR A 15 1.40 30.94 22.75
C THR A 15 1.43 30.61 21.26
N MET A 16 2.27 31.27 20.45
CA MET A 16 2.34 31.03 19.00
C MET A 16 3.41 30.02 18.59
N ALA A 17 4.32 29.66 19.51
CA ALA A 17 5.50 28.84 19.22
C ALA A 17 5.25 27.32 19.28
N THR A 18 4.07 26.87 19.68
CA THR A 18 3.72 25.44 19.71
C THR A 18 3.11 25.00 18.39
N THR A 19 3.85 25.15 17.28
CA THR A 19 3.51 24.46 16.03
C THR A 19 3.96 23.00 16.17
N THR A 20 3.00 22.12 16.40
CA THR A 20 3.22 20.68 16.42
C THR A 20 3.76 20.25 15.06
N ALA A 21 5.03 19.87 14.99
CA ALA A 21 5.61 19.21 13.84
C ALA A 21 4.88 17.88 13.64
N THR A 22 3.88 17.85 12.74
CA THR A 22 3.22 16.63 12.33
C THR A 22 4.22 15.81 11.53
N SER A 23 4.81 14.80 12.16
CA SER A 23 5.62 13.78 11.50
C SER A 23 4.73 13.02 10.51
N ALA A 24 4.79 13.39 9.22
CA ALA A 24 4.16 12.64 8.15
C ALA A 24 4.96 11.35 7.91
N ASN A 25 4.61 10.28 8.63
CA ASN A 25 5.09 8.95 8.28
C ASN A 25 4.44 8.55 6.95
N ILE A 26 5.24 8.49 5.89
CA ILE A 26 4.83 7.88 4.61
C ILE A 26 4.73 6.38 4.86
N VAL A 27 3.61 5.93 5.40
CA VAL A 27 3.30 4.51 5.51
C VAL A 27 3.07 4.00 4.10
N LYS A 28 3.92 3.07 3.67
CA LYS A 28 3.75 2.32 2.41
C LYS A 28 2.48 1.49 2.55
N ARG A 29 1.35 2.04 2.11
CA ARG A 29 0.06 1.32 2.18
C ARG A 29 0.02 0.30 1.05
N SER A 30 -0.14 -0.96 1.42
CA SER A 30 -0.56 -2.02 0.51
C SER A 30 -2.09 -2.09 0.54
N TYR A 31 -2.72 -2.14 -0.64
CA TYR A 31 -4.15 -2.37 -0.76
C TYR A 31 -4.35 -3.76 -1.33
N SER A 32 -4.94 -4.66 -0.56
CA SER A 32 -5.21 -6.03 -1.00
C SER A 32 -6.61 -6.12 -1.61
N ASP A 33 -6.70 -6.49 -2.88
CA ASP A 33 -7.95 -6.67 -3.60
C ASP A 33 -8.23 -8.16 -3.83
N GLN A 34 -9.40 -8.61 -3.39
CA GLN A 34 -9.86 -9.99 -3.50
C GLN A 34 -11.01 -10.13 -4.52
N SER A 35 -11.31 -9.13 -5.34
CA SER A 35 -12.48 -9.15 -6.23
C SER A 35 -12.37 -10.14 -7.39
N VAL A 36 -11.17 -10.66 -7.65
CA VAL A 36 -10.88 -11.58 -8.76
C VAL A 36 -10.63 -12.97 -8.21
N HIS A 37 -11.41 -13.95 -8.68
CA HIS A 37 -11.35 -15.34 -8.19
C HIS A 37 -11.14 -16.39 -9.30
N GLY A 38 -10.87 -15.98 -10.53
CA GLY A 38 -10.66 -16.88 -11.67
C GLY A 38 -9.32 -16.70 -12.35
N TYR A 39 -8.84 -17.76 -12.99
CA TYR A 39 -7.68 -17.73 -13.89
C TYR A 39 -8.15 -18.01 -15.33
N MET A 40 -7.73 -17.16 -16.26
CA MET A 40 -7.90 -17.34 -17.69
C MET A 40 -7.05 -18.51 -18.20
N THR A 41 -5.84 -18.68 -17.67
CA THR A 41 -4.98 -19.85 -17.93
C THR A 41 -4.32 -20.36 -16.66
N GLU A 42 -4.23 -21.69 -16.51
CA GLU A 42 -3.59 -22.35 -15.36
C GLU A 42 -2.06 -22.45 -15.53
N ARG A 43 -1.43 -21.36 -15.99
CA ARG A 43 0.02 -21.28 -16.17
C ARG A 43 0.64 -20.51 -15.00
N THR A 44 1.87 -20.85 -14.61
CA THR A 44 2.67 -20.03 -13.70
C THR A 44 3.37 -18.91 -14.48
N CYS A 45 3.18 -17.65 -14.08
CA CYS A 45 3.86 -16.49 -14.66
C CYS A 45 5.35 -16.47 -14.28
N TRP A 46 6.16 -15.76 -15.06
CA TRP A 46 7.50 -15.35 -14.66
C TRP A 46 7.52 -14.10 -13.77
N TRP A 47 8.69 -13.79 -13.22
CA TRP A 47 8.92 -12.50 -12.55
C TRP A 47 8.70 -11.35 -13.52
N ASN A 48 7.98 -10.33 -13.07
CA ASN A 48 7.57 -9.15 -13.86
C ASN A 48 6.69 -9.47 -15.09
N GLU A 49 6.14 -10.67 -15.19
CA GLU A 49 5.12 -10.97 -16.19
C GLU A 49 3.75 -10.46 -15.72
N VAL A 50 2.88 -10.11 -16.66
CA VAL A 50 1.53 -9.61 -16.40
C VAL A 50 0.66 -10.73 -15.84
N CYS A 51 0.36 -10.68 -14.55
CA CYS A 51 -0.56 -11.60 -13.88
C CYS A 51 -2.03 -11.20 -14.04
N LYS A 52 -2.33 -9.89 -14.20
CA LYS A 52 -3.70 -9.39 -14.40
C LYS A 52 -3.68 -8.15 -15.28
N GLU A 53 -4.51 -8.14 -16.32
CA GLU A 53 -4.67 -7.00 -17.22
C GLU A 53 -5.67 -5.98 -16.69
N GLU A 54 -5.59 -4.76 -17.22
CA GLU A 54 -6.57 -3.72 -17.00
C GLU A 54 -7.99 -4.21 -17.37
N PHE A 55 -8.96 -3.86 -16.54
CA PHE A 55 -10.39 -4.18 -16.70
C PHE A 55 -10.79 -5.66 -16.74
N GLN A 56 -9.85 -6.61 -16.70
CA GLN A 56 -10.17 -8.03 -16.65
C GLN A 56 -10.53 -8.48 -15.22
N ASN A 57 -11.59 -9.29 -15.12
CA ASN A 57 -12.04 -9.90 -13.87
C ASN A 57 -11.46 -11.31 -13.67
N GLN A 58 -10.37 -11.64 -14.36
CA GLN A 58 -9.65 -12.91 -14.29
C GLN A 58 -8.14 -12.68 -14.32
N PHE A 59 -7.39 -13.49 -13.60
CA PHE A 59 -5.93 -13.54 -13.67
C PHE A 59 -5.49 -14.24 -14.95
N ARG A 60 -4.43 -13.77 -15.60
CA ARG A 60 -3.88 -14.49 -16.76
C ARG A 60 -3.16 -15.75 -16.35
N CYS A 61 -2.36 -15.68 -15.30
CA CYS A 61 -1.50 -16.74 -14.82
C CYS A 61 -1.29 -16.59 -13.30
N LYS A 62 -0.77 -17.64 -12.65
CA LYS A 62 -0.47 -17.68 -11.23
C LYS A 62 0.96 -17.18 -10.98
N CYS A 63 1.16 -16.23 -10.09
CA CYS A 63 2.52 -15.82 -9.71
C CYS A 63 3.30 -16.96 -9.00
N PRO A 64 4.63 -17.03 -9.17
CA PRO A 64 5.46 -18.03 -8.51
C PRO A 64 5.55 -17.79 -6.99
N GLN A 65 6.26 -18.67 -6.28
CA GLN A 65 6.37 -18.61 -4.82
C GLN A 65 7.07 -17.33 -4.36
N PHE A 66 6.60 -16.75 -3.25
CA PHE A 66 7.04 -15.47 -2.70
C PHE A 66 6.82 -14.26 -3.63
N SER A 67 5.98 -14.40 -4.66
CA SER A 67 5.62 -13.33 -5.58
C SER A 67 4.18 -12.87 -5.36
N TYR A 68 3.98 -11.56 -5.38
CA TYR A 68 2.69 -10.91 -5.35
C TYR A 68 2.31 -10.34 -6.71
N CYS A 69 1.03 -10.46 -7.06
CA CYS A 69 0.48 -9.82 -8.25
C CYS A 69 0.25 -8.33 -7.93
N ARG A 70 1.20 -7.47 -8.29
CA ARG A 70 1.27 -6.07 -7.88
C ARG A 70 0.98 -5.13 -9.05
N SER A 71 0.08 -4.17 -8.84
CA SER A 71 -0.10 -3.01 -9.71
C SER A 71 0.16 -1.67 -8.97
N PRO A 72 0.49 -0.59 -9.69
CA PRO A 72 0.57 0.74 -9.12
C PRO A 72 -0.81 1.31 -8.70
N GLY A 73 -1.90 0.75 -9.23
CA GLY A 73 -3.27 1.10 -8.87
C GLY A 73 -4.30 0.13 -9.46
N ARG A 74 -5.58 0.33 -9.13
CA ARG A 74 -6.69 -0.55 -9.54
C ARG A 74 -6.86 -0.68 -11.06
N TYR A 75 -6.60 0.40 -11.79
CA TYR A 75 -6.84 0.54 -13.24
C TYR A 75 -5.58 0.28 -14.08
N TYR A 76 -4.56 -0.35 -13.51
CA TYR A 76 -3.32 -0.68 -14.20
C TYR A 76 -3.10 -2.19 -14.26
N ASN A 77 -2.28 -2.61 -15.21
CA ASN A 77 -1.79 -3.98 -15.27
C ASN A 77 -1.03 -4.32 -13.99
N ALA A 78 -1.23 -5.54 -13.51
CA ALA A 78 -0.52 -6.10 -12.40
C ALA A 78 0.54 -7.09 -12.88
N TYR A 79 1.67 -7.08 -12.19
CA TYR A 79 2.85 -7.86 -12.52
C TYR A 79 3.30 -8.68 -11.31
N CYS A 80 3.85 -9.87 -11.53
CA CYS A 80 4.40 -10.67 -10.43
C CYS A 80 5.69 -10.04 -9.88
N SER A 81 5.71 -9.67 -8.60
CA SER A 81 6.84 -9.01 -7.93
C SER A 81 6.98 -9.49 -6.49
N MET A 82 8.20 -9.52 -5.93
CA MET A 82 8.41 -9.86 -4.51
C MET A 82 7.93 -8.77 -3.56
N THR A 83 7.56 -7.60 -4.10
CA THR A 83 7.20 -6.43 -3.31
C THR A 83 5.71 -6.44 -2.96
N ASP A 84 5.42 -6.32 -1.67
CA ASP A 84 4.07 -6.27 -1.08
C ASP A 84 3.44 -4.86 -1.11
N THR A 85 4.15 -3.85 -1.64
CA THR A 85 3.71 -2.46 -1.62
C THR A 85 2.92 -2.07 -2.86
N GLY A 86 1.88 -1.26 -2.71
CA GLY A 86 1.01 -0.81 -3.80
C GLY A 86 -0.33 -1.54 -3.81
N TYR A 87 -0.93 -1.71 -4.98
CA TYR A 87 -2.18 -2.44 -5.13
C TYR A 87 -1.85 -3.92 -5.38
N ILE A 88 -2.20 -4.77 -4.43
CA ILE A 88 -1.90 -6.20 -4.45
C ILE A 88 -3.17 -6.95 -4.77
N TRP A 89 -3.15 -7.74 -5.83
CA TRP A 89 -4.24 -8.63 -6.19
C TRP A 89 -4.04 -9.98 -5.51
N THR A 90 -4.95 -10.33 -4.61
CA THR A 90 -4.94 -11.61 -3.91
C THR A 90 -5.41 -12.70 -4.85
N GLN A 91 -4.54 -13.68 -5.11
CA GLN A 91 -4.83 -14.78 -6.01
C GLN A 91 -5.61 -15.90 -5.27
N PRO A 92 -6.72 -16.41 -5.82
CA PRO A 92 -7.45 -17.58 -5.29
C PRO A 92 -6.58 -18.83 -5.43
N THR A 93 -6.70 -19.82 -4.53
CA THR A 93 -5.80 -21.01 -4.47
C THR A 93 -4.32 -20.69 -4.20
N TRP A 94 -4.05 -19.59 -3.49
CA TRP A 94 -2.77 -19.42 -2.85
C TRP A 94 -2.64 -20.44 -1.70
N ASP A 95 -2.05 -21.59 -2.00
CA ASP A 95 -1.84 -22.70 -1.05
C ASP A 95 -1.00 -22.31 0.19
N TRP A 96 -0.44 -21.10 0.18
CA TRP A 96 0.42 -20.55 1.23
C TRP A 96 -0.34 -19.86 2.37
N GLY A 97 -1.68 -19.96 2.40
CA GLY A 97 -2.53 -19.54 3.51
C GLY A 97 -2.39 -18.07 3.94
N PRO A 98 -3.19 -17.61 4.92
CA PRO A 98 -3.01 -16.31 5.57
C PRO A 98 -1.75 -16.20 6.45
N GLN A 99 -0.78 -17.11 6.30
CA GLN A 99 0.45 -17.18 7.11
C GLN A 99 1.69 -16.65 6.38
N ALA A 100 1.58 -16.25 5.10
CA ALA A 100 2.67 -15.61 4.36
C ALA A 100 2.91 -14.14 4.74
N PHE A 101 2.22 -13.63 5.77
CA PHE A 101 2.60 -12.42 6.49
C PHE A 101 3.50 -12.82 7.66
N PRO A 102 4.85 -12.76 7.56
CA PRO A 102 5.60 -12.46 8.75
C PRO A 102 5.12 -11.06 9.17
N ASN A 103 4.51 -10.96 10.35
CA ASN A 103 4.16 -9.70 11.01
C ASN A 103 5.25 -8.64 10.74
N ILE A 104 4.95 -7.66 9.89
CA ILE A 104 5.62 -6.35 9.85
C ILE A 104 4.53 -5.29 10.03
#